data_AF-A0A0F0CWS1-F1
#
_entry.id   AF-A0A0F0CWS1-F1
#
_cell.length_a   1.000
_cell.length_b   1.000
_cell.length_c   1.000
_cell.angle_alpha   90.00
_cell.angle_beta   90.00
_cell.angle_gamma   90.00
#
_symmetry.space_group_name_H-M   'P 1'
#
loop_
_entity.id
_entity.type
_entity.pdbx_description
1 polymer ?
#
loop_
_entity_poly.entity_id
_entity_poly.type
_entity_poly.pdbx_seq_one_letter_code
_entity_poly.pdbx_strand_id
1 'polypeptide(L)'
;MNKLNVDLENCYGIKKLQFQFDFSQDSAYAIYAPNGAMKSSLAQTFKDVADAAASRDRIFPTRVCSRKITDENGLDLPKEVVLVVPPYDEFFGHTEKTSTLLVDSKLRKEYEQLHTEIDKTKESFLRALREQSQSKKDVEKEISSTFTKSDDEFYVALSRIKDEVVAQQDAPYADISYDTIFDEKVLSVLGTKDVKTAIEEYIVKYNNLLAASTYFKKGIFNYYNATTIAKSLAENGFFDAKHTVSLNAGKNLEITSQKQLEELIAKEKEGISQDKDLRKKFADIEKLLYKNSSVRDFGAYLEQHVEILPALKNIEKFKEDAWKSYIKARIELFNDLIKAYQDVEKKSKDIEVAAGKQRTQWESVIEIFNSRFFVPFKLTAKNKVSVMLGQEPLLTLGFTFEDGADKVSVEKSALMQETVNFFVSEAIGKILKNINI
;
A
#
# COMPACT_ATOMS: atom_id res chain seq x y z
N MET A 1 30.97 25.73 -0.95
CA MET A 1 31.28 27.03 -1.56
C MET A 1 32.12 27.80 -0.57
N ASN A 2 33.36 28.08 -0.95
CA ASN A 2 34.31 28.80 -0.10
C ASN A 2 34.38 30.28 -0.45
N LYS A 3 34.01 30.67 -1.67
CA LYS A 3 34.02 32.08 -2.10
C LYS A 3 32.76 32.44 -2.87
N LEU A 4 32.27 33.65 -2.64
CA LEU A 4 31.13 34.22 -3.33
C LEU A 4 31.48 35.59 -3.90
N ASN A 5 31.46 35.71 -5.22
CA ASN A 5 31.74 36.95 -5.93
C ASN A 5 30.42 37.68 -6.20
N VAL A 6 30.33 38.93 -5.76
CA VAL A 6 29.16 39.80 -5.96
C VAL A 6 29.59 41.02 -6.75
N ASP A 7 29.09 41.16 -7.98
CA ASP A 7 29.24 42.34 -8.85
C ASP A 7 27.86 42.81 -9.31
N LEU A 8 27.39 43.91 -8.70
CA LEU A 8 26.07 44.48 -8.91
C LEU A 8 26.17 45.92 -9.39
N GLU A 9 25.36 46.28 -10.39
CA GLU A 9 25.24 47.65 -10.89
C GLU A 9 23.77 47.98 -11.18
N ASN A 10 23.28 49.12 -10.68
CA ASN A 10 21.90 49.60 -10.80
C ASN A 10 20.79 48.63 -10.35
N CYS A 11 21.06 47.72 -9.42
CA CYS A 11 20.05 46.75 -8.96
C CYS A 11 19.40 47.23 -7.65
N TYR A 12 18.10 47.54 -7.70
CA TYR A 12 17.31 48.11 -6.61
C TYR A 12 17.94 49.32 -5.90
N GLY A 13 18.60 50.20 -6.67
CA GLY A 13 19.24 51.42 -6.15
C GLY A 13 20.70 51.24 -5.70
N ILE A 14 21.25 50.03 -5.75
CA ILE A 14 22.69 49.80 -5.60
C ILE A 14 23.38 50.36 -6.85
N LYS A 15 24.10 51.47 -6.72
CA LYS A 15 24.83 52.09 -7.85
C LYS A 15 25.89 51.14 -8.40
N LYS A 16 26.81 50.69 -7.54
CA LYS A 16 27.83 49.70 -7.83
C LYS A 16 28.27 48.99 -6.55
N LEU A 17 28.35 47.67 -6.55
CA LEU A 17 28.89 46.87 -5.46
C LEU A 17 29.75 45.75 -6.06
N GLN A 18 31.03 45.74 -5.71
CA GLN A 18 31.98 44.69 -6.11
C GLN A 18 32.67 44.18 -4.86
N PHE A 19 32.38 42.94 -4.47
CA PHE A 19 32.95 42.34 -3.27
C PHE A 19 33.02 40.81 -3.40
N GLN A 20 34.09 40.22 -2.87
CA GLN A 20 34.25 38.78 -2.73
C GLN A 20 34.12 38.41 -1.26
N PHE A 21 33.11 37.62 -0.91
CA PHE A 21 32.96 37.03 0.42
C PHE A 21 33.78 35.74 0.50
N ASP A 22 34.59 35.59 1.53
CA ASP A 22 35.40 34.39 1.78
C ASP A 22 34.84 33.62 2.99
N PHE A 23 34.24 32.47 2.73
CA PHE A 23 33.63 31.60 3.73
C PHE A 23 34.57 30.49 4.23
N SER A 24 35.87 30.55 3.89
CA SER A 24 36.82 29.50 4.27
C SER A 24 37.14 29.49 5.77
N GLN A 25 37.05 30.64 6.45
CA GLN A 25 37.32 30.80 7.88
C GLN A 25 36.03 30.97 8.69
N ASP A 26 35.08 31.75 8.19
CA ASP A 26 33.81 32.07 8.85
C ASP A 26 32.62 31.75 7.94
N SER A 27 31.59 31.09 8.48
CA SER A 27 30.40 30.70 7.71
C SER A 27 29.33 31.80 7.63
N ALA A 28 29.59 33.00 8.19
CA ALA A 28 28.60 34.07 8.30
C ALA A 28 29.24 35.46 8.19
N TYR A 29 28.51 36.38 7.53
CA TYR A 29 28.91 37.78 7.39
C TYR A 29 27.80 38.71 7.89
N ALA A 30 28.18 39.74 8.66
CA ALA A 30 27.29 40.81 9.07
C ALA A 30 27.44 42.02 8.13
N ILE A 31 26.36 42.41 7.44
CA ILE A 31 26.35 43.55 6.52
C ILE A 31 25.73 44.76 7.22
N TYR A 32 26.56 45.74 7.57
CA TYR A 32 26.13 47.00 8.17
C TYR A 32 26.19 48.15 7.17
N ALA A 33 25.10 48.91 7.06
CA ALA A 33 25.04 50.10 6.23
C ALA A 33 23.99 51.09 6.77
N PRO A 34 24.06 52.39 6.44
CA PRO A 34 23.03 53.38 6.79
C PRO A 34 21.63 53.02 6.27
N ASN A 35 20.61 53.69 6.79
CA ASN A 35 19.24 53.55 6.29
C ASN A 35 19.13 54.08 4.86
N GLY A 36 18.41 53.37 4.01
CA GLY A 36 18.26 53.71 2.59
C GLY A 36 19.48 53.43 1.70
N ALA A 37 20.55 52.81 2.23
CA ALA A 37 21.77 52.56 1.46
C ALA A 37 21.67 51.33 0.54
N MET A 38 21.73 50.11 1.09
CA MET A 38 21.73 48.89 0.25
C MET A 38 21.21 47.61 0.91
N LYS A 39 20.95 47.58 2.23
CA LYS A 39 20.69 46.33 2.97
C LYS A 39 19.51 45.54 2.36
N SER A 40 18.35 46.20 2.24
CA SER A 40 17.15 45.58 1.65
C SER A 40 17.28 45.36 0.15
N SER A 41 17.98 46.25 -0.56
CA SER A 41 18.23 46.12 -2.00
C SER A 41 19.11 44.91 -2.34
N LEU A 42 20.11 44.64 -1.49
CA LEU A 42 20.99 43.47 -1.61
C LEU A 42 20.20 42.19 -1.35
N ALA A 43 19.42 42.14 -0.26
CA ALA A 43 18.55 41.00 0.03
C ALA A 43 17.56 40.73 -1.11
N GLN A 44 16.94 41.77 -1.69
CA GLN A 44 16.05 41.62 -2.84
C GLN A 44 16.77 41.11 -4.08
N THR A 45 18.01 41.53 -4.32
CA THR A 45 18.81 41.07 -5.46
C THR A 45 19.11 39.57 -5.37
N PHE A 46 19.39 39.06 -4.17
CA PHE A 46 19.54 37.62 -3.91
C PHE A 46 18.19 36.88 -3.95
N LYS A 47 17.09 37.52 -3.53
CA LYS A 47 15.76 36.94 -3.64
C LYS A 47 15.39 36.68 -5.10
N ASP A 48 15.70 37.62 -5.99
CA ASP A 48 15.50 37.43 -7.42
C ASP A 48 16.35 36.28 -8.00
N VAL A 49 17.48 35.91 -7.38
CA VAL A 49 18.24 34.72 -7.79
C VAL A 49 17.46 33.46 -7.42
N ALA A 50 16.97 33.38 -6.19
CA ALA A 50 16.15 32.26 -5.70
C ALA A 50 14.84 32.11 -6.50
N ASP A 51 14.21 33.23 -6.88
CA ASP A 51 12.96 33.25 -7.64
C ASP A 51 13.18 33.10 -9.17
N ALA A 52 14.43 32.98 -9.63
CA ALA A 52 14.82 33.02 -11.04
C ALA A 52 14.28 34.25 -11.81
N ALA A 53 14.16 35.38 -11.11
CA ALA A 53 13.70 36.65 -11.64
C ALA A 53 14.88 37.55 -12.06
N ALA A 54 14.62 38.46 -13.00
CA ALA A 54 15.58 39.51 -13.37
C ALA A 54 15.52 40.67 -12.38
N SER A 55 16.69 41.10 -11.90
CA SER A 55 16.81 42.29 -11.06
C SER A 55 16.69 43.58 -11.87
N ARG A 56 16.21 44.65 -11.23
CA ARG A 56 15.94 45.94 -11.90
C ARG A 56 16.12 47.13 -10.96
N ASP A 57 16.31 48.31 -11.53
CA ASP A 57 16.11 49.57 -10.82
C ASP A 57 14.61 49.90 -10.81
N ARG A 58 14.01 50.11 -9.62
CA ARG A 58 12.58 50.43 -9.49
C ARG A 58 12.28 51.90 -9.77
N ILE A 59 13.25 52.79 -9.55
CA ILE A 59 13.08 54.24 -9.65
C ILE A 59 13.43 54.71 -11.06
N PHE A 60 14.46 54.11 -11.67
CA PHE A 60 14.89 54.43 -13.03
C PHE A 60 14.88 53.19 -13.93
N PRO A 61 13.70 52.76 -14.43
CA PRO A 61 13.56 51.52 -15.22
C PRO A 61 14.39 51.47 -16.50
N THR A 62 14.82 52.62 -17.01
CA THR A 62 15.65 52.74 -18.21
C THR A 62 17.13 52.44 -17.97
N ARG A 63 17.58 52.31 -16.70
CA ARG A 63 18.95 51.92 -16.38
C ARG A 63 19.14 50.42 -16.60
N VAL A 64 20.25 50.08 -17.23
CA VAL A 64 20.68 48.68 -17.35
C VAL A 64 21.16 48.21 -15.98
N CYS A 65 20.46 47.22 -15.39
CA CYS A 65 20.93 46.51 -14.19
C CYS A 65 21.82 45.34 -14.62
N SER A 66 22.96 45.23 -13.95
CA SER A 66 23.89 44.12 -14.08
C SER A 66 23.93 43.38 -12.75
N ARG A 67 23.49 42.12 -12.73
CA ARG A 67 23.60 41.22 -11.58
C ARG A 67 24.51 40.06 -11.95
N LYS A 68 25.72 40.03 -11.38
CA LYS A 68 26.64 38.89 -11.48
C LYS A 68 26.95 38.40 -10.07
N ILE A 69 26.47 37.21 -9.75
CA ILE A 69 26.71 36.57 -8.46
C ILE A 69 27.19 35.16 -8.74
N THR A 70 28.49 34.92 -8.52
CA THR A 70 29.17 33.69 -8.94
C THR A 70 29.95 33.02 -7.81
N ASP A 71 30.14 31.72 -7.93
CA ASP A 71 30.93 30.91 -7.00
C ASP A 71 32.46 31.06 -7.20
N GLU A 72 33.24 30.26 -6.48
CA GLU A 72 34.71 30.18 -6.65
C GLU A 72 35.20 29.81 -8.06
N ASN A 73 34.36 29.18 -8.87
CA ASN A 73 34.67 28.75 -10.24
C ASN A 73 34.18 29.74 -11.29
N GLY A 74 33.54 30.85 -10.87
CA GLY A 74 32.94 31.84 -11.77
C GLY A 74 31.61 31.38 -12.38
N LEU A 75 30.98 30.33 -11.85
CA LEU A 75 29.66 29.88 -12.26
C LEU A 75 28.58 30.65 -11.51
N ASP A 76 27.49 31.00 -12.21
CA ASP A 76 26.33 31.64 -11.59
C ASP A 76 25.73 30.74 -10.52
N LEU A 77 25.29 31.35 -9.41
CA LEU A 77 24.64 30.61 -8.33
C LEU A 77 23.32 29.96 -8.81
N PRO A 78 23.16 28.64 -8.63
CA PRO A 78 21.87 27.97 -8.83
C PRO A 78 20.80 28.57 -7.91
N LYS A 79 19.56 28.69 -8.40
CA LYS A 79 18.46 29.20 -7.56
C LYS A 79 18.22 28.32 -6.32
N GLU A 80 18.55 27.04 -6.42
CA GLU A 80 18.35 26.04 -5.37
C GLU A 80 19.28 26.22 -4.16
N VAL A 81 20.37 26.98 -4.29
CA VAL A 81 21.37 27.17 -3.23
C VAL A 81 21.25 28.53 -2.53
N VAL A 82 20.32 29.39 -2.95
CA VAL A 82 20.09 30.71 -2.35
C VAL A 82 18.77 30.72 -1.59
N LEU A 83 18.83 31.05 -0.30
CA LEU A 83 17.66 31.26 0.54
C LEU A 83 17.72 32.67 1.15
N VAL A 84 16.73 33.50 0.84
CA VAL A 84 16.58 34.83 1.47
C VAL A 84 15.40 34.79 2.43
N VAL A 85 15.70 35.05 3.71
CA VAL A 85 14.69 35.14 4.78
C VAL A 85 14.26 36.61 4.94
N PRO A 86 13.06 37.02 4.49
CA PRO A 86 12.53 38.35 4.72
C PRO A 86 12.16 38.54 6.19
N PRO A 87 12.11 39.79 6.68
CA PRO A 87 11.71 40.08 8.05
C PRO A 87 10.24 39.74 8.39
N TYR A 88 9.36 39.57 7.38
CA TYR A 88 7.94 39.27 7.54
C TYR A 88 7.40 38.49 6.32
N ASP A 89 7.69 37.19 6.21
CA ASP A 89 6.92 36.30 5.32
C ASP A 89 6.03 35.41 6.19
N GLU A 90 4.71 35.53 6.04
CA GLU A 90 3.75 34.65 6.71
C GLU A 90 3.85 33.19 6.19
N PHE A 91 4.57 32.98 5.08
CA PHE A 91 4.75 31.70 4.40
C PHE A 91 6.02 30.91 4.76
N PHE A 92 6.85 31.35 5.73
CA PHE A 92 7.99 30.56 6.21
C PHE A 92 7.55 29.36 7.09
N GLY A 93 6.61 28.53 6.67
CA GLY A 93 6.45 27.20 7.26
C GLY A 93 7.70 26.35 6.99
N HIS A 94 8.06 25.44 7.89
CA HIS A 94 9.16 24.54 7.62
C HIS A 94 8.88 23.69 6.38
N THR A 95 9.88 23.64 5.51
CA THR A 95 9.83 22.79 4.32
C THR A 95 10.41 21.42 4.66
N GLU A 96 10.03 20.37 3.93
CA GLU A 96 10.68 19.06 3.99
C GLU A 96 12.21 19.16 3.89
N LYS A 97 12.72 20.14 3.13
CA LYS A 97 14.14 20.39 2.96
C LYS A 97 14.80 20.83 4.27
N THR A 98 14.19 21.77 5.00
CA THR A 98 14.69 22.20 6.32
C THR A 98 14.58 21.10 7.37
N SER A 99 13.56 20.24 7.31
CA SER A 99 13.44 19.09 8.21
C SER A 99 14.44 17.98 7.89
N THR A 100 14.76 17.75 6.62
CA THR A 100 15.71 16.72 6.16
C THR A 100 17.18 17.12 6.36
N LEU A 101 17.52 18.42 6.27
CA LEU A 101 18.90 18.93 6.41
C LEU A 101 19.49 18.77 7.83
N LEU A 102 18.65 18.49 8.83
CA LEU A 102 19.04 18.48 10.26
C LEU A 102 19.03 17.08 10.88
N VAL A 103 18.92 16.05 10.04
CA VAL A 103 18.77 14.64 10.40
C VAL A 103 20.05 13.86 10.10
N ASP A 104 20.38 12.88 10.96
CA ASP A 104 21.48 11.94 10.70
C ASP A 104 21.17 11.07 9.47
N SER A 105 21.79 11.43 8.35
CA SER A 105 21.63 10.73 7.07
C SER A 105 22.03 9.25 7.13
N LYS A 106 22.83 8.82 8.10
CA LYS A 106 23.29 7.42 8.23
C LYS A 106 22.19 6.55 8.83
N LEU A 107 21.63 6.93 9.98
CA LEU A 107 20.55 6.16 10.63
C LEU A 107 19.31 6.11 9.73
N ARG A 108 18.99 7.21 9.06
CA ARG A 108 17.91 7.26 8.09
C ARG A 108 18.13 6.29 6.93
N LYS A 109 19.30 6.30 6.29
CA LYS A 109 19.63 5.37 5.20
C LYS A 109 19.58 3.91 5.65
N GLU A 110 20.08 3.62 6.84
CA GLU A 110 20.03 2.27 7.41
C GLU A 110 18.58 1.82 7.62
N TYR A 111 17.73 2.70 8.18
CA TYR A 111 16.30 2.44 8.35
C TYR A 111 15.58 2.21 7.02
N GLU A 112 15.76 3.10 6.04
CA GLU A 112 15.17 2.98 4.69
C GLU A 112 15.62 1.70 3.97
N GLN A 113 16.90 1.33 4.11
CA GLN A 113 17.44 0.09 3.54
C GLN A 113 16.80 -1.16 4.16
N LEU A 114 16.64 -1.19 5.48
CA LEU A 114 15.99 -2.32 6.17
C LEU A 114 14.56 -2.55 5.65
N HIS A 115 13.78 -1.48 5.50
CA HIS A 115 12.41 -1.58 4.95
C HIS A 115 12.39 -1.98 3.48
N THR A 116 13.33 -1.48 2.69
CA THR A 116 13.46 -1.89 1.27
C THR A 116 13.79 -3.37 1.13
N GLU A 117 14.63 -3.93 2.00
CA GLU A 117 15.03 -5.34 1.97
C GLU A 117 13.89 -6.29 2.36
N ILE A 118 13.12 -5.95 3.40
CA ILE A 118 11.95 -6.75 3.79
C ILE A 118 10.85 -6.68 2.72
N ASP A 119 10.61 -5.52 2.10
CA ASP A 119 9.62 -5.40 1.03
C ASP A 119 9.95 -6.31 -0.16
N LYS A 120 11.23 -6.40 -0.56
CA LYS A 120 11.65 -7.35 -1.60
C LYS A 120 11.39 -8.80 -1.22
N THR A 121 11.64 -9.15 0.04
CA THR A 121 11.39 -10.51 0.56
C THR A 121 9.90 -10.81 0.55
N LYS A 122 9.07 -9.86 0.99
CA LYS A 122 7.61 -9.92 0.94
C LYS A 122 7.11 -10.11 -0.48
N GLU A 123 7.57 -9.30 -1.43
CA GLU A 123 7.16 -9.39 -2.83
C GLU A 123 7.48 -10.76 -3.44
N SER A 124 8.65 -11.32 -3.13
CA SER A 124 9.05 -12.66 -3.59
C SER A 124 8.11 -13.74 -3.04
N PHE A 125 7.78 -13.66 -1.75
CA PHE A 125 6.85 -14.57 -1.10
C PHE A 125 5.43 -14.46 -1.67
N LEU A 126 4.90 -13.23 -1.83
CA LEU A 126 3.57 -12.99 -2.39
C LEU A 126 3.47 -13.49 -3.85
N ARG A 127 4.53 -13.32 -4.65
CA ARG A 127 4.57 -13.87 -6.02
C ARG A 127 4.50 -15.39 -6.00
N ALA A 128 5.29 -16.05 -5.16
CA ALA A 128 5.28 -17.51 -5.05
C ALA A 128 3.92 -18.06 -4.58
N LEU A 129 3.22 -17.32 -3.71
CA LEU A 129 1.87 -17.69 -3.27
C LEU A 129 0.80 -17.46 -4.34
N ARG A 130 0.88 -16.39 -5.14
CA ARG A 130 -0.01 -16.18 -6.29
C ARG A 130 0.11 -17.34 -7.28
N GLU A 131 1.34 -17.76 -7.57
CA GLU A 131 1.61 -18.90 -8.45
C GLU A 131 1.06 -20.21 -7.85
N GLN A 132 1.31 -20.45 -6.56
CA GLN A 132 0.86 -21.68 -5.87
C GLN A 132 -0.67 -21.77 -5.80
N SER A 133 -1.35 -20.69 -5.46
CA SER A 133 -2.81 -20.64 -5.31
C SER A 133 -3.56 -20.45 -6.64
N GLN A 134 -2.83 -20.11 -7.71
CA GLN A 134 -3.36 -19.68 -9.01
C GLN A 134 -4.35 -18.50 -8.92
N SER A 135 -4.26 -17.71 -7.85
CA SER A 135 -5.17 -16.60 -7.58
C SER A 135 -4.74 -15.32 -8.29
N LYS A 136 -5.73 -14.60 -8.83
CA LYS A 136 -5.56 -13.25 -9.38
C LYS A 136 -5.91 -12.16 -8.36
N LYS A 137 -6.39 -12.55 -7.17
CA LYS A 137 -6.77 -11.62 -6.11
C LYS A 137 -5.54 -11.02 -5.43
N ASP A 138 -5.80 -10.02 -4.60
CA ASP A 138 -4.78 -9.47 -3.71
C ASP A 138 -4.50 -10.46 -2.56
N VAL A 139 -3.47 -11.27 -2.75
CA VAL A 139 -3.04 -12.30 -1.80
C VAL A 139 -2.67 -11.72 -0.42
N GLU A 140 -2.12 -10.50 -0.37
CA GLU A 140 -1.77 -9.86 0.89
C GLU A 140 -3.04 -9.62 1.72
N LYS A 141 -4.07 -9.03 1.10
CA LYS A 141 -5.39 -8.80 1.71
C LYS A 141 -6.15 -10.07 2.05
N GLU A 142 -6.10 -11.07 1.18
CA GLU A 142 -6.77 -12.36 1.42
C GLU A 142 -6.17 -13.08 2.63
N ILE A 143 -4.84 -13.04 2.81
CA ILE A 143 -4.17 -13.62 3.98
C ILE A 143 -4.54 -12.82 5.23
N SER A 144 -4.45 -11.49 5.19
CA SER A 144 -4.82 -10.62 6.30
C SER A 144 -6.24 -10.92 6.78
N SER A 145 -7.22 -10.85 5.89
CA SER A 145 -8.64 -11.04 6.22
C SER A 145 -9.01 -12.48 6.59
N THR A 146 -8.19 -13.47 6.22
CA THR A 146 -8.44 -14.87 6.60
C THR A 146 -8.03 -15.13 8.05
N PHE A 147 -6.91 -14.55 8.50
CA PHE A 147 -6.35 -14.84 9.83
C PHE A 147 -6.52 -13.71 10.84
N THR A 148 -7.09 -12.57 10.44
CA THR A 148 -7.33 -11.40 11.29
C THR A 148 -8.71 -10.81 11.01
N LYS A 149 -9.03 -9.68 11.67
CA LYS A 149 -10.32 -8.99 11.45
C LYS A 149 -10.24 -7.91 10.37
N SER A 150 -9.04 -7.60 9.87
CA SER A 150 -8.80 -6.54 8.90
C SER A 150 -8.10 -7.08 7.65
N ASP A 151 -8.15 -6.34 6.54
CA ASP A 151 -7.46 -6.71 5.30
C ASP A 151 -6.04 -6.13 5.20
N ASP A 152 -5.59 -5.37 6.20
CA ASP A 152 -4.29 -4.67 6.24
C ASP A 152 -3.31 -5.15 7.33
N GLU A 153 -3.60 -6.29 7.97
CA GLU A 153 -2.81 -6.86 9.08
C GLU A 153 -1.89 -8.03 8.65
N PHE A 154 -1.21 -7.93 7.50
CA PHE A 154 -0.50 -9.04 6.88
C PHE A 154 0.58 -9.70 7.77
N TYR A 155 1.49 -8.92 8.34
CA TYR A 155 2.56 -9.48 9.20
C TYR A 155 2.01 -10.06 10.52
N VAL A 156 0.91 -9.50 11.03
CA VAL A 156 0.20 -10.04 12.21
C VAL A 156 -0.43 -11.39 11.87
N ALA A 157 -1.08 -11.49 10.71
CA ALA A 157 -1.64 -12.73 10.19
C ALA A 157 -0.58 -13.84 10.10
N LEU A 158 0.56 -13.55 9.46
CA LEU A 158 1.67 -14.50 9.32
C LEU A 158 2.26 -14.93 10.67
N SER A 159 2.41 -13.98 11.60
CA SER A 159 2.93 -14.26 12.94
C SER A 159 1.99 -15.18 13.73
N ARG A 160 0.67 -15.02 13.58
CA ARG A 160 -0.34 -15.83 14.26
C ARG A 160 -0.30 -17.29 13.83
N ILE A 161 -0.10 -17.55 12.55
CA ILE A 161 -0.13 -18.91 11.98
C ILE A 161 1.24 -19.60 11.93
N LYS A 162 2.31 -18.90 12.32
CA LYS A 162 3.70 -19.37 12.18
C LYS A 162 3.90 -20.78 12.73
N ASP A 163 3.52 -21.00 13.99
CA ASP A 163 3.77 -22.28 14.66
C ASP A 163 2.91 -23.40 14.05
N GLU A 164 1.69 -23.09 13.63
CA GLU A 164 0.79 -24.04 12.96
C GLU A 164 1.36 -24.50 11.62
N VAL A 165 1.83 -23.56 10.79
CA VAL A 165 2.41 -23.84 9.46
C VAL A 165 3.73 -24.60 9.58
N VAL A 166 4.57 -24.26 10.56
CA VAL A 166 5.84 -24.97 10.79
C VAL A 166 5.58 -26.41 11.26
N ALA A 167 4.63 -26.61 12.18
CA ALA A 167 4.29 -27.92 12.72
C ALA A 167 3.56 -28.84 11.72
N GLN A 168 2.85 -28.26 10.76
CA GLN A 168 2.16 -28.98 9.70
C GLN A 168 3.13 -29.85 8.90
N GLN A 169 2.82 -31.14 8.71
CA GLN A 169 3.70 -32.08 8.00
C GLN A 169 3.53 -31.95 6.48
N ASP A 170 2.29 -32.03 6.00
CA ASP A 170 1.93 -32.07 4.59
C ASP A 170 1.17 -30.81 4.14
N ALA A 171 1.02 -30.60 2.84
CA ALA A 171 0.26 -29.49 2.27
C ALA A 171 -0.93 -30.02 1.44
N PRO A 172 -2.00 -30.54 2.08
CA PRO A 172 -3.06 -31.30 1.42
C PRO A 172 -3.84 -30.48 0.38
N TYR A 173 -3.82 -29.16 0.50
CA TYR A 173 -4.52 -28.24 -0.38
C TYR A 173 -3.56 -27.41 -1.24
N ALA A 174 -2.29 -27.78 -1.36
CA ALA A 174 -1.31 -26.97 -2.11
C ALA A 174 -1.67 -26.83 -3.59
N ASP A 175 -2.30 -27.85 -4.18
CA ASP A 175 -2.59 -27.92 -5.62
C ASP A 175 -3.99 -27.45 -5.99
N ILE A 176 -4.76 -26.92 -5.02
CA ILE A 176 -6.14 -26.50 -5.29
C ILE A 176 -6.19 -25.10 -5.90
N SER A 177 -7.12 -24.87 -6.83
CA SER A 177 -7.36 -23.53 -7.39
C SER A 177 -8.17 -22.68 -6.42
N TYR A 178 -7.53 -21.67 -5.82
CA TYR A 178 -8.17 -20.82 -4.80
C TYR A 178 -9.37 -20.05 -5.35
N ASP A 179 -9.21 -19.40 -6.50
CA ASP A 179 -10.27 -18.56 -7.08
C ASP A 179 -11.48 -19.37 -7.55
N THR A 180 -11.29 -20.66 -7.88
CA THR A 180 -12.41 -21.54 -8.25
C THR A 180 -13.31 -21.88 -7.06
N ILE A 181 -12.75 -22.00 -5.87
CA ILE A 181 -13.47 -22.42 -4.66
C ILE A 181 -14.00 -21.21 -3.88
N PHE A 182 -13.20 -20.16 -3.77
CA PHE A 182 -13.49 -18.97 -2.96
C PHE A 182 -13.94 -17.77 -3.80
N ASP A 183 -14.56 -18.01 -4.97
CA ASP A 183 -15.27 -17.00 -5.75
C ASP A 183 -16.53 -16.53 -5.00
N GLU A 184 -16.85 -15.25 -5.08
CA GLU A 184 -18.00 -14.66 -4.36
C GLU A 184 -19.34 -15.32 -4.71
N LYS A 185 -19.54 -15.71 -5.98
CA LYS A 185 -20.78 -16.37 -6.43
C LYS A 185 -20.84 -17.81 -5.91
N VAL A 186 -19.69 -18.49 -5.83
CA VAL A 186 -19.58 -19.82 -5.24
C VAL A 186 -19.88 -19.76 -3.74
N LEU A 187 -19.26 -18.83 -3.02
CA LEU A 187 -19.50 -18.61 -1.60
C LEU A 187 -20.96 -18.25 -1.30
N SER A 188 -21.60 -17.46 -2.16
CA SER A 188 -23.03 -17.15 -2.05
C SER A 188 -23.91 -18.41 -2.15
N VAL A 189 -23.62 -19.31 -3.08
CA VAL A 189 -24.33 -20.59 -3.20
C VAL A 189 -24.07 -21.48 -1.98
N LEU A 190 -22.81 -21.61 -1.55
CA LEU A 190 -22.41 -22.42 -0.40
C LEU A 190 -22.96 -21.88 0.93
N GLY A 191 -23.27 -20.59 1.01
CA GLY A 191 -23.93 -19.97 2.16
C GLY A 191 -25.41 -20.35 2.32
N THR A 192 -26.01 -21.00 1.33
CA THR A 192 -27.40 -21.45 1.41
C THR A 192 -27.52 -22.68 2.32
N LYS A 193 -28.56 -22.70 3.17
CA LYS A 193 -28.79 -23.78 4.14
C LYS A 193 -28.88 -25.14 3.44
N ASP A 194 -28.23 -26.15 4.04
CA ASP A 194 -28.23 -27.56 3.62
C ASP A 194 -27.62 -27.85 2.22
N VAL A 195 -27.15 -26.83 1.50
CA VAL A 195 -26.58 -26.99 0.14
C VAL A 195 -25.25 -27.72 0.16
N LYS A 196 -24.38 -27.47 1.14
CA LYS A 196 -23.05 -28.10 1.25
C LYS A 196 -23.12 -29.63 1.29
N THR A 197 -23.96 -30.18 2.17
CA THR A 197 -24.17 -31.63 2.30
C THR A 197 -24.84 -32.21 1.06
N ALA A 198 -25.82 -31.49 0.50
CA ALA A 198 -26.49 -31.92 -0.72
C ALA A 198 -25.55 -31.96 -1.94
N ILE A 199 -24.59 -31.02 -2.04
CA ILE A 199 -23.54 -31.03 -3.06
C ILE A 199 -22.62 -32.24 -2.88
N GLU A 200 -22.16 -32.52 -1.65
CA GLU A 200 -21.32 -33.70 -1.36
C GLU A 200 -22.00 -35.00 -1.81
N GLU A 201 -23.25 -35.22 -1.38
CA GLU A 201 -24.02 -36.41 -1.78
C GLU A 201 -24.28 -36.48 -3.28
N TYR A 202 -24.58 -35.34 -3.91
CA TYR A 202 -24.82 -35.22 -5.34
C TYR A 202 -23.58 -35.61 -6.14
N ILE A 203 -22.43 -34.99 -5.86
CA ILE A 203 -21.19 -35.19 -6.62
C ILE A 203 -20.73 -36.65 -6.51
N VAL A 204 -20.80 -37.26 -5.31
CA VAL A 204 -20.43 -38.67 -5.13
C VAL A 204 -21.32 -39.59 -5.98
N LYS A 205 -22.64 -39.42 -5.93
CA LYS A 205 -23.57 -40.25 -6.72
C LYS A 205 -23.46 -39.99 -8.21
N TYR A 206 -23.31 -38.74 -8.61
CA TYR A 206 -23.14 -38.33 -10.00
C TYR A 206 -21.87 -38.95 -10.60
N ASN A 207 -20.74 -38.91 -9.88
CA ASN A 207 -19.50 -39.55 -10.29
C ASN A 207 -19.64 -41.08 -10.40
N ASN A 208 -20.35 -41.73 -9.46
CA ASN A 208 -20.59 -43.17 -9.52
C ASN A 208 -21.40 -43.57 -10.76
N LEU A 209 -22.39 -42.77 -11.15
CA LEU A 209 -23.14 -43.01 -12.39
C LEU A 209 -22.29 -42.80 -13.63
N LEU A 210 -21.52 -41.72 -13.69
CA LEU A 210 -20.64 -41.48 -14.82
C LEU A 210 -19.57 -42.56 -14.96
N ALA A 211 -19.12 -43.16 -13.85
CA ALA A 211 -18.21 -44.31 -13.88
C ALA A 211 -18.88 -45.58 -14.42
N ALA A 212 -20.19 -45.76 -14.19
CA ALA A 212 -20.98 -46.88 -14.70
C ALA A 212 -21.60 -46.62 -16.10
N SER A 213 -21.51 -45.38 -16.59
CA SER A 213 -22.12 -44.97 -17.86
C SER A 213 -21.41 -45.61 -19.05
N THR A 214 -22.20 -45.98 -20.06
CA THR A 214 -21.67 -46.58 -21.29
C THR A 214 -21.18 -45.52 -22.28
N TYR A 215 -21.85 -44.37 -22.34
CA TYR A 215 -21.62 -43.34 -23.36
C TYR A 215 -21.08 -42.02 -22.78
N PHE A 216 -21.27 -41.76 -21.49
CA PHE A 216 -20.84 -40.53 -20.84
C PHE A 216 -19.63 -40.79 -19.96
N LYS A 217 -18.73 -39.80 -19.90
CA LYS A 217 -17.46 -39.92 -19.16
C LYS A 217 -17.19 -38.66 -18.36
N LYS A 218 -16.84 -38.88 -17.08
CA LYS A 218 -16.37 -37.84 -16.17
C LYS A 218 -15.21 -37.04 -16.77
N GLY A 219 -15.24 -35.71 -16.64
CA GLY A 219 -14.20 -34.81 -17.10
C GLY A 219 -14.06 -34.65 -18.63
N ILE A 220 -14.84 -35.39 -19.44
CA ILE A 220 -14.75 -35.35 -20.91
C ILE A 220 -16.12 -35.02 -21.51
N PHE A 221 -17.08 -35.93 -21.39
CA PHE A 221 -18.42 -35.78 -21.96
C PHE A 221 -19.46 -36.27 -20.97
N ASN A 222 -19.84 -35.39 -20.04
CA ASN A 222 -20.80 -35.68 -18.97
C ASN A 222 -22.25 -35.34 -19.39
N TYR A 223 -23.20 -35.55 -18.48
CA TYR A 223 -24.63 -35.31 -18.76
C TYR A 223 -24.95 -33.85 -19.09
N TYR A 224 -24.23 -32.90 -18.49
CA TYR A 224 -24.38 -31.48 -18.80
C TYR A 224 -23.95 -31.19 -20.24
N ASN A 225 -22.73 -31.60 -20.62
CA ASN A 225 -22.20 -31.43 -21.98
C ASN A 225 -23.14 -32.05 -23.02
N ALA A 226 -23.65 -33.24 -22.74
CA ALA A 226 -24.60 -33.92 -23.60
C ALA A 226 -25.92 -33.15 -23.77
N THR A 227 -26.45 -32.58 -22.68
CA THR A 227 -27.66 -31.74 -22.73
C THR A 227 -27.41 -30.46 -23.54
N THR A 228 -26.24 -29.82 -23.36
CA THR A 228 -25.85 -28.63 -24.12
C THR A 228 -25.71 -28.91 -25.61
N ILE A 229 -25.07 -30.03 -25.98
CA ILE A 229 -24.95 -30.46 -27.38
C ILE A 229 -26.33 -30.79 -27.98
N ALA A 230 -27.18 -31.53 -27.26
CA ALA A 230 -28.54 -31.84 -27.71
C ALA A 230 -29.32 -30.58 -28.09
N LYS A 231 -29.29 -29.58 -27.20
CA LYS A 231 -29.94 -28.29 -27.40
C LYS A 231 -29.33 -27.51 -28.56
N SER A 232 -28.01 -27.41 -28.63
CA SER A 232 -27.32 -26.69 -29.69
C SER A 232 -27.59 -27.29 -31.07
N LEU A 233 -27.57 -28.62 -31.22
CA LEU A 233 -27.88 -29.29 -32.48
C LEU A 233 -29.33 -29.02 -32.92
N ALA A 234 -30.27 -29.06 -31.98
CA ALA A 234 -31.68 -28.76 -32.26
C ALA A 234 -31.89 -27.30 -32.68
N GLU A 235 -31.34 -26.34 -31.94
CA GLU A 235 -31.48 -24.91 -32.23
C GLU A 235 -30.86 -24.50 -33.58
N ASN A 236 -29.88 -25.27 -34.08
CA ASN A 236 -29.25 -25.06 -35.37
C ASN A 236 -29.86 -25.92 -36.50
N GLY A 237 -31.01 -26.57 -36.27
CA GLY A 237 -31.74 -27.33 -37.29
C GLY A 237 -31.05 -28.63 -37.75
N PHE A 238 -30.08 -29.16 -36.99
CA PHE A 238 -29.32 -30.36 -37.36
C PHE A 238 -30.22 -31.59 -37.57
N PHE A 239 -31.17 -31.81 -36.64
CA PHE A 239 -32.12 -32.92 -36.73
C PHE A 239 -33.23 -32.65 -37.76
N ASP A 240 -33.61 -31.39 -37.97
CA ASP A 240 -34.59 -30.99 -39.00
C ASP A 240 -34.05 -31.28 -40.42
N ALA A 241 -32.73 -31.14 -40.59
CA ALA A 241 -32.01 -31.54 -41.80
C ALA A 241 -31.81 -33.06 -41.94
N LYS A 242 -32.36 -33.87 -41.01
CA LYS A 242 -32.27 -35.35 -40.97
C LYS A 242 -30.85 -35.91 -40.76
N HIS A 243 -29.95 -35.12 -40.16
CA HIS A 243 -28.68 -35.65 -39.69
C HIS A 243 -28.85 -36.44 -38.38
N THR A 244 -27.94 -37.38 -38.13
CA THR A 244 -27.96 -38.22 -36.93
C THR A 244 -26.64 -38.11 -36.17
N VAL A 245 -26.69 -38.33 -34.85
CA VAL A 245 -25.51 -38.38 -33.98
C VAL A 245 -25.25 -39.84 -33.62
N SER A 246 -24.02 -40.32 -33.83
CA SER A 246 -23.61 -41.66 -33.41
C SER A 246 -22.81 -41.58 -32.12
N LEU A 247 -23.34 -42.18 -31.04
CA LEU A 247 -22.64 -42.36 -29.78
C LEU A 247 -21.86 -43.68 -29.84
N ASN A 248 -20.54 -43.56 -29.79
CA ASN A 248 -19.63 -44.70 -29.93
C ASN A 248 -19.31 -45.30 -28.56
N ALA A 249 -19.58 -46.60 -28.42
CA ALA A 249 -19.19 -47.43 -27.28
C ALA A 249 -18.98 -48.88 -27.76
N GLY A 250 -19.03 -49.87 -26.85
CA GLY A 250 -19.00 -51.28 -27.25
C GLY A 250 -20.13 -51.66 -28.23
N LYS A 251 -21.26 -50.93 -28.18
CA LYS A 251 -22.31 -50.92 -29.19
C LYS A 251 -22.56 -49.48 -29.60
N ASN A 252 -22.59 -49.20 -30.90
CA ASN A 252 -22.94 -47.88 -31.39
C ASN A 252 -24.45 -47.63 -31.22
N LEU A 253 -24.79 -46.44 -30.74
CA LEU A 253 -26.16 -45.97 -30.60
C LEU A 253 -26.37 -44.76 -31.50
N GLU A 254 -27.35 -44.85 -32.40
CA GLU A 254 -27.72 -43.75 -33.28
C GLU A 254 -28.85 -42.92 -32.66
N ILE A 255 -28.66 -41.60 -32.63
CA ILE A 255 -29.58 -40.61 -32.10
C ILE A 255 -30.09 -39.78 -33.28
N THR A 256 -31.41 -39.79 -33.46
CA THR A 256 -32.10 -39.15 -34.61
C THR A 256 -32.86 -37.89 -34.23
N SER A 257 -32.94 -37.56 -32.94
CA SER A 257 -33.65 -36.37 -32.47
C SER A 257 -33.11 -35.88 -31.12
N GLN A 258 -33.35 -34.60 -30.81
CA GLN A 258 -33.09 -34.02 -29.49
C GLN A 258 -33.73 -34.86 -28.38
N LYS A 259 -35.00 -35.23 -28.55
CA LYS A 259 -35.78 -35.98 -27.56
C LYS A 259 -35.14 -37.32 -27.21
N GLN A 260 -34.60 -38.06 -28.20
CA GLN A 260 -33.91 -39.33 -27.94
C GLN A 260 -32.66 -39.16 -27.08
N LEU A 261 -31.88 -38.09 -27.30
CA LEU A 261 -30.69 -37.82 -26.49
C LEU A 261 -31.07 -37.40 -25.07
N GLU A 262 -32.07 -36.55 -24.93
CA GLU A 262 -32.59 -36.12 -23.64
C GLU A 262 -33.18 -37.29 -22.83
N GLU A 263 -33.91 -38.20 -23.49
CA GLU A 263 -34.44 -39.43 -22.87
C GLU A 263 -33.31 -40.36 -22.41
N LEU A 264 -32.23 -40.50 -23.19
CA LEU A 264 -31.05 -41.28 -22.80
C LEU A 264 -30.40 -40.71 -21.53
N ILE A 265 -30.18 -39.38 -21.49
CA ILE A 265 -29.61 -38.69 -20.34
C ILE A 265 -30.53 -38.82 -19.12
N ALA A 266 -31.84 -38.61 -19.30
CA ALA A 266 -32.82 -38.73 -18.22
C ALA A 266 -32.83 -40.14 -17.63
N LYS A 267 -32.80 -41.18 -18.47
CA LYS A 267 -32.77 -42.57 -18.05
C LYS A 267 -31.51 -42.92 -17.25
N GLU A 268 -30.35 -42.40 -17.64
CA GLU A 268 -29.14 -42.59 -16.82
C GLU A 268 -29.23 -41.83 -15.48
N LYS A 269 -29.75 -40.59 -15.50
CA LYS A 269 -29.97 -39.80 -14.27
C LYS A 269 -31.01 -40.39 -13.32
N GLU A 270 -31.97 -41.19 -13.80
CA GLU A 270 -32.87 -41.96 -12.91
C GLU A 270 -32.11 -42.91 -12.00
N GLY A 271 -30.91 -43.36 -12.41
CA GLY A 271 -30.01 -44.16 -11.59
C GLY A 271 -29.45 -43.43 -10.36
N ILE A 272 -29.57 -42.08 -10.27
CA ILE A 272 -28.99 -41.30 -9.15
C ILE A 272 -29.65 -41.71 -7.82
N SER A 273 -30.96 -41.95 -7.86
CA SER A 273 -31.72 -42.37 -6.69
C SER A 273 -33.08 -42.93 -7.09
N GLN A 274 -33.50 -44.03 -6.44
CA GLN A 274 -34.86 -44.53 -6.54
C GLN A 274 -35.88 -43.60 -5.86
N ASP A 275 -35.44 -42.87 -4.83
CA ASP A 275 -36.23 -41.86 -4.12
C ASP A 275 -36.50 -40.64 -5.02
N LYS A 276 -37.78 -40.33 -5.23
CA LYS A 276 -38.26 -39.21 -6.07
C LYS A 276 -37.95 -37.84 -5.47
N ASP A 277 -38.04 -37.69 -4.16
CA ASP A 277 -37.74 -36.44 -3.47
C ASP A 277 -36.24 -36.17 -3.50
N LEU A 278 -35.42 -37.21 -3.36
CA LEU A 278 -33.97 -37.09 -3.50
C LEU A 278 -33.55 -36.73 -4.93
N ARG A 279 -34.20 -37.30 -5.95
CA ARG A 279 -34.00 -36.89 -7.35
C ARG A 279 -34.35 -35.43 -7.58
N LYS A 280 -35.45 -34.94 -6.97
CA LYS A 280 -35.82 -33.54 -7.05
C LYS A 280 -34.77 -32.63 -6.41
N LYS A 281 -34.29 -32.98 -5.20
CA LYS A 281 -33.19 -32.25 -4.54
C LYS A 281 -31.95 -32.18 -5.42
N PHE A 282 -31.53 -33.28 -6.03
CA PHE A 282 -30.38 -33.30 -6.92
C PHE A 282 -30.57 -32.50 -8.20
N ALA A 283 -31.78 -32.49 -8.78
CA ALA A 283 -32.08 -31.64 -9.91
C ALA A 283 -32.02 -30.15 -9.55
N ASP A 284 -32.40 -29.78 -8.31
CA ASP A 284 -32.29 -28.41 -7.82
C ASP A 284 -30.82 -28.02 -7.57
N ILE A 285 -30.00 -28.93 -7.02
CA ILE A 285 -28.54 -28.74 -6.91
C ILE A 285 -27.89 -28.59 -8.30
N GLU A 286 -28.27 -29.44 -9.25
CA GLU A 286 -27.78 -29.38 -10.62
C GLU A 286 -28.07 -28.00 -11.26
N LYS A 287 -29.31 -27.50 -11.09
CA LYS A 287 -29.68 -26.16 -11.55
C LYS A 287 -28.88 -25.06 -10.86
N LEU A 288 -28.62 -25.18 -9.56
CA LEU A 288 -27.80 -24.22 -8.82
C LEU A 288 -26.37 -24.20 -9.35
N LEU A 289 -25.77 -25.38 -9.54
CA LEU A 289 -24.39 -25.52 -10.03
C LEU A 289 -24.23 -24.97 -11.45
N TYR A 290 -25.23 -25.15 -12.32
CA TYR A 290 -25.15 -24.70 -13.71
C TYR A 290 -25.74 -23.31 -13.99
N LYS A 291 -26.15 -22.57 -12.95
CA LYS A 291 -26.81 -21.26 -13.10
C LYS A 291 -25.89 -20.19 -13.69
N ASN A 292 -24.61 -20.19 -13.31
CA ASN A 292 -23.62 -19.23 -13.81
C ASN A 292 -22.29 -19.92 -14.12
N SER A 293 -21.40 -19.27 -14.86
CA SER A 293 -20.13 -19.85 -15.27
C SER A 293 -19.22 -20.21 -14.08
N SER A 294 -19.04 -19.30 -13.11
CA SER A 294 -18.15 -19.52 -11.96
C SER A 294 -18.56 -20.74 -11.12
N VAL A 295 -19.86 -20.88 -10.84
CA VAL A 295 -20.41 -21.99 -10.05
C VAL A 295 -20.39 -23.29 -10.86
N ARG A 296 -20.54 -23.21 -12.19
CA ARG A 296 -20.37 -24.38 -13.07
C ARG A 296 -18.93 -24.86 -13.06
N ASP A 297 -17.97 -23.94 -13.15
CA ASP A 297 -16.55 -24.26 -13.13
C ASP A 297 -16.18 -24.87 -11.76
N PHE A 298 -16.75 -24.35 -10.67
CA PHE A 298 -16.66 -24.97 -9.34
C PHE A 298 -17.27 -26.38 -9.28
N GLY A 299 -18.46 -26.60 -9.85
CA GLY A 299 -19.08 -27.93 -9.91
C GLY A 299 -18.21 -28.94 -10.67
N ALA A 300 -17.70 -28.55 -11.84
CA ALA A 300 -16.77 -29.36 -12.63
C ALA A 300 -15.45 -29.62 -11.88
N TYR A 301 -14.98 -28.66 -11.10
CA TYR A 301 -13.82 -28.80 -10.25
C TYR A 301 -14.05 -29.82 -9.13
N LEU A 302 -15.18 -29.75 -8.43
CA LEU A 302 -15.55 -30.73 -7.40
C LEU A 302 -15.74 -32.15 -7.95
N GLU A 303 -16.24 -32.28 -9.19
CA GLU A 303 -16.30 -33.59 -9.83
C GLU A 303 -14.90 -34.21 -9.85
N GLN A 304 -13.85 -33.45 -10.19
CA GLN A 304 -12.48 -33.93 -10.29
C GLN A 304 -11.78 -34.07 -8.92
N HIS A 305 -12.09 -33.20 -7.97
CA HIS A 305 -11.48 -33.12 -6.64
C HIS A 305 -12.47 -33.55 -5.55
N VAL A 306 -12.77 -34.84 -5.48
CA VAL A 306 -13.75 -35.39 -4.52
C VAL A 306 -13.21 -35.32 -3.08
N GLU A 307 -11.89 -35.33 -2.93
CA GLU A 307 -11.16 -35.25 -1.65
C GLU A 307 -11.43 -33.95 -0.87
N ILE A 308 -11.84 -32.86 -1.55
CA ILE A 308 -12.13 -31.58 -0.88
C ILE A 308 -13.59 -31.44 -0.44
N LEU A 309 -14.49 -32.34 -0.85
CA LEU A 309 -15.92 -32.26 -0.49
C LEU A 309 -16.17 -32.19 1.03
N PRO A 310 -15.49 -32.98 1.89
CA PRO A 310 -15.69 -32.89 3.34
C PRO A 310 -15.34 -31.52 3.92
N ALA A 311 -14.37 -30.82 3.32
CA ALA A 311 -13.93 -29.50 3.76
C ALA A 311 -15.00 -28.42 3.53
N LEU A 312 -15.92 -28.62 2.56
CA LEU A 312 -16.99 -27.67 2.26
C LEU A 312 -17.96 -27.42 3.44
N LYS A 313 -18.03 -28.35 4.40
CA LYS A 313 -18.84 -28.21 5.61
C LYS A 313 -18.46 -26.95 6.39
N ASN A 314 -17.17 -26.68 6.52
CA ASN A 314 -16.64 -25.48 7.18
C ASN A 314 -15.73 -24.69 6.21
N ILE A 315 -16.35 -23.75 5.48
CA ILE A 315 -15.69 -22.95 4.46
C ILE A 315 -14.63 -22.02 5.05
N GLU A 316 -14.87 -21.45 6.23
CA GLU A 316 -13.89 -20.58 6.90
C GLU A 316 -12.62 -21.36 7.25
N LYS A 317 -12.79 -22.53 7.88
CA LYS A 317 -11.66 -23.42 8.17
C LYS A 317 -10.98 -23.91 6.89
N PHE A 318 -11.74 -24.24 5.85
CA PHE A 318 -11.17 -24.66 4.58
C PHE A 318 -10.32 -23.55 3.95
N LYS A 319 -10.77 -22.29 4.03
CA LYS A 319 -10.02 -21.12 3.59
C LYS A 319 -8.68 -20.99 4.33
N GLU A 320 -8.70 -21.12 5.66
CA GLU A 320 -7.49 -21.12 6.48
C GLU A 320 -6.53 -22.26 6.10
N ASP A 321 -7.03 -23.50 6.03
CA ASP A 321 -6.23 -24.69 5.74
C ASP A 321 -5.64 -24.65 4.31
N ALA A 322 -6.36 -24.05 3.35
CA ALA A 322 -5.86 -23.81 2.00
C ALA A 322 -4.66 -22.86 2.00
N TRP A 323 -4.79 -21.69 2.65
CA TRP A 323 -3.69 -20.73 2.78
C TRP A 323 -2.49 -21.34 3.52
N LYS A 324 -2.72 -22.06 4.62
CA LYS A 324 -1.64 -22.76 5.34
C LYS A 324 -0.94 -23.79 4.44
N SER A 325 -1.67 -24.50 3.59
CA SER A 325 -1.09 -25.45 2.63
C SER A 325 -0.26 -24.75 1.55
N TYR A 326 -0.72 -23.63 0.98
CA TYR A 326 0.08 -22.87 0.01
C TYR A 326 1.37 -22.32 0.63
N ILE A 327 1.28 -21.81 1.86
CA ILE A 327 2.44 -21.31 2.62
C ILE A 327 3.38 -22.48 2.93
N LYS A 328 2.85 -23.65 3.34
CA LYS A 328 3.66 -24.84 3.59
C LYS A 328 4.40 -25.33 2.35
N ALA A 329 3.78 -25.25 1.16
CA ALA A 329 4.45 -25.57 -0.11
C ALA A 329 5.59 -24.59 -0.46
N ARG A 330 5.60 -23.40 0.16
CA ARG A 330 6.62 -22.34 0.02
C ARG A 330 7.31 -22.02 1.35
N ILE A 331 7.51 -23.04 2.20
CA ILE A 331 7.93 -22.87 3.59
C ILE A 331 9.26 -22.13 3.76
N GLU A 332 10.20 -22.31 2.84
CA GLU A 332 11.51 -21.62 2.88
C GLU A 332 11.32 -20.10 2.78
N LEU A 333 10.56 -19.64 1.78
CA LEU A 333 10.24 -18.22 1.60
C LEU A 333 9.45 -17.63 2.78
N PHE A 334 8.55 -18.44 3.37
CA PHE A 334 7.83 -18.04 4.56
C PHE A 334 8.77 -17.83 5.76
N ASN A 335 9.66 -18.79 6.02
CA ASN A 335 10.62 -18.71 7.12
C ASN A 335 11.59 -17.53 6.94
N ASP A 336 12.06 -17.31 5.70
CA ASP A 336 12.92 -16.17 5.37
C ASP A 336 12.22 -14.85 5.62
N LEU A 337 10.95 -14.71 5.20
CA LEU A 337 10.17 -13.50 5.43
C LEU A 337 9.91 -13.25 6.92
N ILE A 338 9.50 -14.28 7.67
CA ILE A 338 9.27 -14.17 9.11
C ILE A 338 10.55 -13.77 9.84
N LYS A 339 11.68 -14.38 9.48
CA LYS A 339 12.97 -14.05 10.08
C LYS A 339 13.38 -12.61 9.74
N ALA A 340 13.29 -12.22 8.47
CA ALA A 340 13.58 -10.86 8.04
C ALA A 340 12.70 -9.84 8.77
N TYR A 341 11.41 -10.11 8.93
CA TYR A 341 10.48 -9.27 9.70
C TYR A 341 10.91 -9.11 11.15
N GLN A 342 11.21 -10.21 11.85
CA GLN A 342 11.66 -10.17 13.24
C GLN A 342 13.01 -9.42 13.40
N ASP A 343 13.93 -9.61 12.46
CA ASP A 343 15.22 -8.93 12.45
C ASP A 343 15.05 -7.41 12.19
N VAL A 344 14.17 -7.02 11.26
CA VAL A 344 13.84 -5.62 10.97
C VAL A 344 13.12 -4.96 12.14
N GLU A 345 12.17 -5.63 12.80
CA GLU A 345 11.48 -5.11 13.99
C GLU A 345 12.48 -4.79 15.11
N LYS A 346 13.39 -5.73 15.38
CA LYS A 346 14.43 -5.55 16.40
C LYS A 346 15.40 -4.41 16.03
N LYS A 347 15.94 -4.41 14.81
CA LYS A 347 16.88 -3.38 14.35
C LYS A 347 16.24 -2.00 14.26
N SER A 348 14.99 -1.92 13.81
CA SER A 348 14.22 -0.67 13.74
C SER A 348 14.10 -0.05 15.14
N LYS A 349 13.77 -0.87 16.14
CA LYS A 349 13.71 -0.41 17.53
C LYS A 349 15.06 0.07 18.06
N ASP A 350 16.15 -0.61 17.74
CA ASP A 350 17.50 -0.19 18.11
C ASP A 350 17.88 1.14 17.44
N ILE A 351 17.53 1.32 16.17
CA ILE A 351 17.72 2.56 15.40
C ILE A 351 16.87 3.69 15.98
N GLU A 352 15.60 3.45 16.32
CA GLU A 352 14.71 4.43 16.96
C GLU A 352 15.26 4.90 18.31
N VAL A 353 15.77 3.98 19.13
CA VAL A 353 16.42 4.30 20.41
C VAL A 353 17.70 5.10 20.18
N ALA A 354 18.52 4.73 19.18
CA ALA A 354 19.73 5.46 18.83
C ALA A 354 19.41 6.88 18.34
N ALA A 355 18.44 7.03 17.43
CA ALA A 355 17.95 8.31 16.93
C ALA A 355 17.38 9.18 18.06
N GLY A 356 16.64 8.59 19.01
CA GLY A 356 16.13 9.30 20.18
C GLY A 356 17.21 9.92 21.06
N LYS A 357 18.35 9.23 21.22
CA LYS A 357 19.50 9.69 22.01
C LYS A 357 20.37 10.73 21.31
N GLN A 358 20.29 10.80 19.98
CA GLN A 358 21.07 11.78 19.23
C GLN A 358 20.54 13.19 19.51
N ARG A 359 21.48 14.07 19.86
CA ARG A 359 21.23 15.50 19.91
C ARG A 359 21.23 16.05 18.50
N THR A 360 20.09 16.59 18.09
CA THR A 360 19.89 17.18 16.78
C THR A 360 20.12 18.68 16.84
N GLN A 361 20.37 19.29 15.68
CA GLN A 361 20.41 20.75 15.57
C GLN A 361 19.07 21.39 15.99
N TRP A 362 17.95 20.67 15.84
CA TRP A 362 16.63 21.08 16.32
C TRP A 362 16.60 21.30 17.83
N GLU A 363 17.16 20.37 18.61
CA GLU A 363 17.22 20.50 20.06
C GLU A 363 18.09 21.69 20.46
N SER A 364 19.19 21.93 19.75
CA SER A 364 20.02 23.13 19.96
C SER A 364 19.26 24.43 19.65
N VAL A 365 18.49 24.48 18.57
CA VAL A 365 17.69 25.66 18.22
C VAL A 365 16.57 25.89 19.24
N ILE A 366 15.86 24.83 19.64
CA ILE A 366 14.79 24.88 20.65
C ILE A 366 15.35 25.34 22.00
N GLU A 367 16.54 24.87 22.39
CA GLU A 367 17.20 25.27 23.62
C GLU A 367 17.68 26.73 23.58
N ILE A 368 18.27 27.17 22.46
CA ILE A 368 18.61 28.58 22.23
C ILE A 368 17.35 29.44 22.34
N PHE A 369 16.24 29.00 21.75
CA PHE A 369 14.98 29.71 21.85
C PHE A 369 14.50 29.82 23.31
N ASN A 370 14.36 28.67 23.98
CA ASN A 370 13.84 28.58 25.35
C ASN A 370 14.75 29.30 26.37
N SER A 371 16.04 29.47 26.08
CA SER A 371 16.98 30.19 26.95
C SER A 371 17.05 31.69 26.67
N ARG A 372 16.88 32.12 25.42
CA ARG A 372 17.02 33.53 25.03
C ARG A 372 15.73 34.32 25.11
N PHE A 373 14.58 33.67 24.91
CA PHE A 373 13.29 34.35 24.87
C PHE A 373 12.53 34.12 26.18
N PHE A 374 12.19 35.22 26.84
CA PHE A 374 11.37 35.21 28.05
C PHE A 374 9.89 35.21 27.64
N VAL A 375 9.36 34.03 27.36
CA VAL A 375 7.97 33.78 26.97
C VAL A 375 7.32 32.80 27.97
N PRO A 376 5.99 32.86 28.21
CA PRO A 376 5.31 32.04 29.22
C PRO A 376 5.14 30.56 28.82
N PHE A 377 5.86 30.09 27.81
CA PHE A 377 5.79 28.72 27.32
C PHE A 377 7.17 28.20 26.89
N LYS A 378 7.33 26.89 26.87
CA LYS A 378 8.50 26.18 26.33
C LYS A 378 8.16 25.45 25.03
N LEU A 379 9.11 25.49 24.11
CA LEU A 379 9.09 24.69 22.89
C LEU A 379 9.66 23.30 23.13
N THR A 380 9.06 22.30 22.49
CA THR A 380 9.51 20.90 22.47
C THR A 380 9.30 20.30 21.08
N ALA A 381 10.06 19.27 20.70
CA ALA A 381 9.87 18.55 19.45
C ALA A 381 9.05 17.26 19.71
N LYS A 382 7.84 17.14 19.14
CA LYS A 382 6.92 16.01 19.41
C LYS A 382 7.30 14.73 18.65
N ASN A 383 7.64 14.84 17.37
CA ASN A 383 7.84 13.72 16.44
C ASN A 383 9.29 13.61 15.93
N LYS A 384 10.27 13.99 16.78
CA LYS A 384 11.70 14.05 16.42
C LYS A 384 12.19 12.77 15.74
N VAL A 385 11.93 11.62 16.36
CA VAL A 385 12.40 10.32 15.87
C VAL A 385 11.77 9.99 14.52
N SER A 386 10.46 10.19 14.36
CA SER A 386 9.75 9.95 13.10
C SER A 386 10.35 10.76 11.94
N VAL A 387 10.64 12.04 12.18
CA VAL A 387 11.28 12.91 11.17
C VAL A 387 12.71 12.49 10.88
N MET A 388 13.45 12.09 11.92
CA MET A 388 14.82 11.60 11.76
C MET A 388 14.89 10.31 10.92
N LEU A 389 13.89 9.45 11.02
CA LEU A 389 13.84 8.21 10.25
C LEU A 389 13.11 8.37 8.91
N GLY A 390 12.68 9.59 8.56
CA GLY A 390 11.98 9.88 7.31
C GLY A 390 10.55 9.32 7.25
N GLN A 391 9.99 8.91 8.39
CA GLN A 391 8.60 8.47 8.50
C GLN A 391 7.62 9.65 8.41
N GLU A 392 8.02 10.80 8.95
CA GLU A 392 7.25 12.04 8.88
C GLU A 392 8.05 13.14 8.18
N PRO A 393 7.42 13.90 7.27
CA PRO A 393 8.12 14.90 6.46
C PRO A 393 8.51 16.17 7.25
N LEU A 394 7.80 16.47 8.34
CA LEU A 394 7.88 17.75 9.04
C LEU A 394 7.99 17.56 10.56
N LEU A 395 8.83 18.39 11.20
CA LEU A 395 8.92 18.43 12.66
C LEU A 395 7.74 19.19 13.26
N THR A 396 7.01 18.53 14.12
CA THR A 396 5.91 19.10 14.89
C THR A 396 6.42 19.60 16.24
N LEU A 397 6.19 20.87 16.55
CA LEU A 397 6.46 21.36 17.90
C LEU A 397 5.29 21.13 18.86
N GLY A 398 5.64 20.94 20.12
CA GLY A 398 4.75 21.12 21.26
C GLY A 398 5.07 22.42 22.00
N PHE A 399 4.01 23.08 22.47
CA PHE A 399 4.11 24.27 23.31
C PHE A 399 3.56 23.92 24.69
N THR A 400 4.35 24.19 25.73
CA THR A 400 3.95 23.95 27.12
C THR A 400 3.99 25.26 27.87
N PHE A 401 2.84 25.78 28.28
CA PHE A 401 2.79 26.95 29.16
C PHE A 401 3.22 26.56 30.57
N GLU A 402 3.98 27.42 31.22
CA GLU A 402 4.39 27.29 32.61
C GLU A 402 3.98 28.55 33.36
N ASP A 403 3.07 28.42 34.34
CA ASP A 403 2.70 29.48 35.28
C ASP A 403 2.90 28.97 36.71
N GLY A 404 4.01 29.36 37.33
CA GLY A 404 4.42 28.83 38.63
C GLY A 404 4.62 27.31 38.61
N ALA A 405 3.76 26.58 39.31
CA ALA A 405 3.78 25.12 39.37
C ALA A 405 2.91 24.44 38.30
N ASP A 406 2.01 25.21 37.66
CA ASP A 406 1.04 24.69 36.71
C ASP A 406 1.64 24.62 35.31
N LYS A 407 1.39 23.51 34.62
CA LYS A 407 1.84 23.28 33.24
C LYS A 407 0.71 22.75 32.38
N VAL A 408 0.55 23.33 31.20
CA VAL A 408 -0.46 22.88 30.22
C VAL A 408 0.13 22.81 28.82
N SER A 409 -0.14 21.71 28.12
CA SER A 409 0.18 21.58 26.69
C SER A 409 -0.87 22.31 25.87
N VAL A 410 -0.43 23.17 24.97
CA VAL A 410 -1.32 23.99 24.14
C VAL A 410 -1.00 23.76 22.67
N GLU A 411 -2.05 23.65 21.85
CA GLU A 411 -1.91 23.57 20.39
C GLU A 411 -1.55 24.93 19.80
N LYS A 412 -0.77 24.93 18.71
CA LYS A 412 -0.24 26.15 18.05
C LYS A 412 -1.35 27.17 17.75
N SER A 413 -2.52 26.71 17.31
CA SER A 413 -3.67 27.55 16.98
C SER A 413 -4.20 28.33 18.19
N ALA A 414 -4.28 27.69 19.36
CA ALA A 414 -4.72 28.34 20.60
C ALA A 414 -3.66 29.32 21.13
N LEU A 415 -2.37 28.96 21.02
CA LEU A 415 -1.25 29.85 21.36
C LEU A 415 -1.30 31.16 20.55
N MET A 416 -1.56 31.05 19.24
CA MET A 416 -1.62 32.21 18.34
C MET A 416 -2.84 33.12 18.60
N GLN A 417 -3.91 32.61 19.21
CA GLN A 417 -5.08 33.39 19.60
C GLN A 417 -4.88 34.11 20.94
N GLU A 418 -4.32 33.41 21.93
CA GLU A 418 -4.07 33.92 23.30
C GLU A 418 -2.98 35.02 23.32
N THR A 419 -1.92 34.86 22.53
CA THR A 419 -0.77 35.78 22.48
C THR A 419 -1.06 37.10 21.77
N VAL A 420 -2.20 37.20 21.05
CA VAL A 420 -2.71 38.47 20.49
C VAL A 420 -3.50 39.26 21.54
N ASN A 421 -4.02 38.61 22.60
CA ASN A 421 -4.89 39.23 23.60
C ASN A 421 -4.18 39.59 24.92
N PHE A 422 -3.11 38.88 25.31
CA PHE A 422 -2.35 39.18 26.52
C PHE A 422 -1.22 40.18 26.23
N PHE A 423 -1.05 41.18 27.10
CA PHE A 423 0.01 42.20 27.06
C PHE A 423 1.42 41.59 27.05
N VAL A 424 1.84 41.10 25.90
CA VAL A 424 3.18 40.63 25.63
C VAL A 424 3.58 41.33 24.35
N SER A 425 4.63 42.15 24.43
CA SER A 425 5.00 43.15 23.42
C SER A 425 4.79 42.65 21.99
N GLU A 426 4.46 43.55 21.07
CA GLU A 426 4.39 43.29 19.63
C GLU A 426 5.57 42.43 19.10
N ALA A 427 6.73 42.46 19.79
CA ALA A 427 7.88 41.61 19.53
C ALA A 427 7.66 40.11 19.80
N ILE A 428 6.91 39.68 20.83
CA ILE A 428 6.66 38.27 21.13
C ILE A 428 5.59 37.69 20.20
N GLY A 429 4.54 38.43 19.87
CA GLY A 429 3.63 38.06 18.79
C GLY A 429 4.34 37.95 17.43
N LYS A 430 5.35 38.80 17.18
CA LYS A 430 6.25 38.70 16.01
C LYS A 430 7.20 37.50 16.10
N ILE A 431 7.76 37.19 17.27
CA ILE A 431 8.61 36.01 17.49
C ILE A 431 7.80 34.74 17.28
N LEU A 432 6.59 34.63 17.84
CA LEU A 432 5.68 33.49 17.66
C LEU A 432 5.23 33.30 16.21
N LYS A 433 4.91 34.40 15.51
CA LYS A 433 4.69 34.38 14.05
C LYS A 433 5.93 33.94 13.26
N ASN A 434 7.14 34.19 13.78
CA ASN A 434 8.41 33.78 13.20
C ASN A 434 8.89 32.37 13.65
N ILE A 435 8.33 31.81 14.74
CA ILE A 435 8.37 30.36 15.06
C ILE A 435 7.32 29.68 14.18
N ASN A 436 7.38 29.97 12.89
CA ASN A 436 6.64 29.20 11.93
C ASN A 436 7.49 27.95 11.65
N ILE A 437 7.42 27.06 12.64
CA ILE A 437 7.80 25.64 12.54
C ILE A 437 6.66 24.90 11.88
#